data_AF-A0A950ZFI9-F1
#
_entry.id   AF-A0A950ZFI9-F1
#
_cell.length_a   1.000
_cell.length_b   1.000
_cell.length_c   1.000
_cell.angle_alpha   90.00
_cell.angle_beta   90.00
_cell.angle_gamma   90.00
#
_symmetry.space_group_name_H-M   'P 1'
#
loop_
_entity.id
_entity.type
_entity.pdbx_description
1 polymer ?
#
loop_
_entity_poly.entity_id
_entity_poly.type
_entity_poly.pdbx_seq_one_letter_code
_entity_poly.pdbx_strand_id
1 'polypeptide(L)'
;MKRILFAVLVLMTAVAARADRTPYTRNVAVVIYEDAEPLDWTGPYEVWNDASEFGSVSGAKAFHVYTVAATKAPLNAQGLKVIPDYSIDDAPKPDVIIIPGGAIQHVTENAAFMKWLKSSAEGSEITQTVCTGAFAVAETGLLDHLQATTWYNAVEPLQKQHPQIQVIAGRRFVDNGKFVTTAGISAGIDGSLHLVARLLGRKVADDVARYMEYHWTPESYLAKNYQYLNPSTDDRGRLIQTAEMRRDEKNFADAAAIYRKLLGEDAANDELWFALGRTLQQTDDHAGAAAALVHASEASGHRGSWSAYLAAVEFAKAGQKDRAVELLVKAWNAGHHELDAINAEPALAGVRVDSRFTAAVAHTSTTASASAK
;
A
#
# COMPACT_ATOMS: atom_id res chain seq x y z
N MET A 1 38.99 48.47 -42.85
CA MET A 1 37.72 48.65 -43.61
C MET A 1 37.27 47.30 -44.14
N LYS A 2 36.01 46.89 -43.88
CA LYS A 2 35.29 45.75 -44.49
C LYS A 2 35.83 44.37 -44.04
N ARG A 3 35.07 43.39 -43.53
CA ARG A 3 33.62 43.12 -43.59
C ARG A 3 33.22 42.14 -42.48
N ILE A 4 32.09 42.47 -41.85
CA ILE A 4 31.15 41.60 -41.13
C ILE A 4 30.60 40.54 -42.09
N LEU A 5 30.06 39.45 -41.52
CA LEU A 5 29.14 38.46 -42.09
C LEU A 5 29.76 37.06 -42.35
N PHE A 6 29.77 36.21 -41.31
CA PHE A 6 29.62 34.76 -41.53
C PHE A 6 28.29 34.33 -40.91
N ALA A 7 27.43 33.88 -41.81
CA ALA A 7 26.01 33.69 -41.59
C ALA A 7 25.72 32.48 -40.71
N VAL A 8 24.73 32.68 -39.85
CA VAL A 8 23.90 31.69 -39.19
C VAL A 8 23.39 30.68 -40.23
N LEU A 9 23.97 29.47 -40.24
CA LEU A 9 23.43 28.35 -41.03
C LEU A 9 23.80 27.00 -40.41
N VAL A 10 23.52 26.81 -39.12
CA VAL A 10 23.51 25.47 -38.49
C VAL A 10 22.36 25.43 -37.47
N LEU A 11 21.11 25.48 -37.94
CA LEU A 11 19.98 25.19 -37.05
C LEU A 11 18.71 24.77 -37.81
N MET A 12 18.77 23.87 -38.81
CA MET A 12 17.54 23.35 -39.47
C MET A 12 17.63 21.92 -40.05
N THR A 13 18.42 21.01 -39.48
CA THR A 13 18.39 19.59 -39.93
C THR A 13 18.59 18.60 -38.78
N ALA A 14 17.68 18.59 -37.81
CA ALA A 14 17.48 17.46 -36.91
C ALA A 14 16.01 17.33 -36.44
N VAL A 15 15.05 17.61 -37.33
CA VAL A 15 13.64 17.23 -37.15
C VAL A 15 13.24 16.37 -38.35
N ALA A 16 13.91 15.24 -38.53
CA ALA A 16 13.52 14.22 -39.50
C ALA A 16 14.18 12.88 -39.12
N ALA A 17 13.61 12.22 -38.10
CA ALA A 17 13.55 10.76 -37.97
C ALA A 17 12.84 10.38 -36.66
N ARG A 18 11.60 10.84 -36.45
CA ARG A 18 10.66 9.98 -35.72
C ARG A 18 10.24 8.94 -36.75
N ALA A 19 10.94 7.81 -36.77
CA ALA A 19 10.52 6.67 -37.57
C ALA A 19 9.05 6.40 -37.23
N ASP A 20 8.25 6.36 -38.28
CA ASP A 20 6.87 5.90 -38.30
C ASP A 20 6.87 4.42 -37.85
N ARG A 21 6.96 4.21 -36.53
CA ARG A 21 6.82 2.89 -35.95
C ARG A 21 5.33 2.62 -35.92
N THR A 22 4.87 1.72 -36.79
CA THR A 22 3.54 1.14 -36.68
C THR A 22 3.32 0.75 -35.21
N PRO A 23 2.21 1.18 -34.58
CA PRO A 23 1.94 0.83 -33.20
C PRO A 23 1.97 -0.69 -33.03
N TYR A 24 2.81 -1.18 -32.12
CA TYR A 24 2.87 -2.60 -31.78
C TYR A 24 1.85 -2.89 -30.68
N THR A 25 0.83 -3.68 -31.00
CA THR A 25 -0.15 -4.18 -30.03
C THR A 25 0.46 -5.35 -29.27
N ARG A 26 0.67 -5.17 -27.95
CA ARG A 26 1.25 -6.21 -27.10
C ARG A 26 0.23 -7.29 -26.76
N ASN A 27 0.62 -8.55 -26.80
CA ASN A 27 -0.19 -9.67 -26.32
C ASN A 27 -0.13 -9.79 -24.80
N VAL A 28 -1.29 -9.79 -24.14
CA VAL A 28 -1.43 -9.98 -22.68
C VAL A 28 -2.17 -11.29 -22.44
N ALA A 29 -1.43 -12.34 -22.07
CA ALA A 29 -1.99 -13.63 -21.69
C ALA A 29 -2.38 -13.63 -20.22
N VAL A 30 -3.68 -13.77 -19.95
CA VAL A 30 -4.22 -13.97 -18.61
C VAL A 30 -4.46 -15.46 -18.40
N VAL A 31 -3.64 -16.08 -17.56
CA VAL A 31 -3.76 -17.50 -17.26
C VAL A 31 -5.03 -17.76 -16.45
N ILE A 32 -5.80 -18.78 -16.83
CA ILE A 32 -6.91 -19.31 -16.05
C ILE A 32 -6.86 -20.84 -16.01
N TYR A 33 -7.33 -21.42 -14.92
CA TYR A 33 -7.32 -22.86 -14.67
C TYR A 33 -8.41 -23.22 -13.64
N GLU A 34 -8.62 -24.52 -13.42
CA GLU A 34 -9.62 -25.00 -12.47
C GLU A 34 -9.34 -24.49 -11.05
N ASP A 35 -10.35 -24.01 -10.35
CA ASP A 35 -10.23 -23.42 -9.01
C ASP A 35 -9.26 -22.22 -8.92
N ALA A 36 -8.98 -21.54 -10.03
CA ALA A 36 -8.32 -20.24 -10.02
C ALA A 36 -9.14 -19.21 -9.24
N GLU A 37 -8.48 -18.37 -8.45
CA GLU A 37 -9.13 -17.32 -7.65
C GLU A 37 -9.73 -16.25 -8.58
N PRO A 38 -11.06 -16.03 -8.59
CA PRO A 38 -11.70 -15.18 -9.60
C PRO A 38 -11.10 -13.78 -9.73
N LEU A 39 -10.86 -13.09 -8.62
CA LEU A 39 -10.36 -11.70 -8.67
C LEU A 39 -8.87 -11.60 -9.01
N ASP A 40 -8.09 -12.66 -8.79
CA ASP A 40 -6.66 -12.68 -9.13
C ASP A 40 -6.40 -12.57 -10.64
N TRP A 41 -7.36 -13.00 -11.47
CA TRP A 41 -7.25 -12.87 -12.93
C TRP A 41 -8.23 -11.85 -13.50
N THR A 42 -9.48 -11.77 -13.01
CA THR A 42 -10.46 -10.80 -13.53
C THR A 42 -10.10 -9.36 -13.21
N GLY A 43 -9.53 -9.08 -12.03
CA GLY A 43 -9.09 -7.74 -11.66
C GLY A 43 -7.99 -7.21 -12.60
N PRO A 44 -6.88 -7.94 -12.76
CA PRO A 44 -5.89 -7.63 -13.79
C PRO A 44 -6.47 -7.58 -15.20
N TYR A 45 -7.31 -8.53 -15.59
CA TYR A 45 -7.92 -8.58 -16.92
C TYR A 45 -8.63 -7.26 -17.25
N GLU A 46 -9.43 -6.71 -16.33
CA GLU A 46 -10.10 -5.41 -16.50
C GLU A 46 -9.09 -4.27 -16.70
N VAL A 47 -8.07 -4.17 -15.82
CA VAL A 47 -7.03 -3.14 -15.92
C VAL A 47 -6.35 -3.13 -17.28
N TRP A 48 -5.96 -4.31 -17.78
CA TRP A 48 -5.25 -4.43 -19.06
C TRP A 48 -6.18 -4.19 -20.25
N ASN A 49 -7.45 -4.57 -20.14
CA ASN A 49 -8.44 -4.35 -21.19
C ASN A 49 -8.74 -2.84 -21.34
N ASP A 50 -8.98 -2.14 -20.24
CA ASP A 50 -9.19 -0.68 -20.24
C ASP A 50 -7.94 0.07 -20.70
N ALA A 51 -6.76 -0.35 -20.22
CA ALA A 51 -5.49 0.23 -20.66
C ALA A 51 -5.27 0.06 -22.17
N SER A 52 -5.84 -0.98 -22.76
CA SER A 52 -5.80 -1.19 -24.21
C SER A 52 -6.52 -0.08 -24.97
N GLU A 53 -7.69 0.33 -24.47
CA GLU A 53 -8.50 1.40 -25.04
C GLU A 53 -7.85 2.77 -24.80
N PHE A 54 -7.55 3.12 -23.54
CA PHE A 54 -6.95 4.42 -23.19
C PHE A 54 -5.54 4.61 -23.74
N GLY A 55 -4.82 3.53 -23.97
CA GLY A 55 -3.47 3.51 -24.54
C GLY A 55 -3.42 3.52 -26.07
N SER A 56 -4.55 3.53 -26.76
CA SER A 56 -4.60 3.40 -28.22
C SER A 56 -3.86 4.54 -28.94
N VAL A 57 -3.10 4.19 -29.98
CA VAL A 57 -2.35 5.16 -30.81
C VAL A 57 -2.77 4.97 -32.26
N SER A 58 -3.19 6.07 -32.91
CA SER A 58 -3.59 6.07 -34.34
C SER A 58 -4.65 5.00 -34.69
N GLY A 59 -5.56 4.71 -33.77
CA GLY A 59 -6.63 3.72 -33.95
C GLY A 59 -6.23 2.26 -33.72
N ALA A 60 -4.96 1.99 -33.40
CA ALA A 60 -4.49 0.67 -32.99
C ALA A 60 -4.51 0.56 -31.46
N LYS A 61 -5.08 -0.55 -30.96
CA LYS A 61 -5.13 -0.90 -29.54
C LYS A 61 -3.74 -1.11 -28.95
N ALA A 62 -3.55 -0.73 -27.68
CA ALA A 62 -2.26 -0.92 -27.01
C ALA A 62 -1.99 -2.40 -26.68
N PHE A 63 -3.05 -3.14 -26.34
CA PHE A 63 -2.98 -4.54 -25.93
C PHE A 63 -4.01 -5.42 -26.63
N HIS A 64 -3.63 -6.67 -26.89
CA HIS A 64 -4.54 -7.76 -27.19
C HIS A 64 -4.58 -8.66 -25.95
N VAL A 65 -5.62 -8.47 -25.13
CA VAL A 65 -5.83 -9.21 -23.88
C VAL A 65 -6.65 -10.46 -24.16
N TYR A 66 -6.20 -11.61 -23.68
CA TYR A 66 -6.89 -12.88 -23.86
C TYR A 66 -6.65 -13.82 -22.68
N THR A 67 -7.56 -14.77 -22.52
CA THR A 67 -7.44 -15.84 -21.52
C THR A 67 -6.77 -17.08 -22.12
N VAL A 68 -5.95 -17.77 -21.31
CA VAL A 68 -5.27 -19.01 -21.72
C VAL A 68 -5.33 -20.05 -20.61
N ALA A 69 -5.63 -21.30 -20.98
CA ALA A 69 -5.66 -22.44 -20.06
C ALA A 69 -5.00 -23.68 -20.66
N ALA A 70 -5.01 -24.81 -19.93
CA ALA A 70 -4.50 -26.07 -20.46
C ALA A 70 -5.24 -26.53 -21.74
N THR A 71 -6.55 -26.30 -21.80
CA THR A 71 -7.42 -26.63 -22.94
C THR A 71 -8.50 -25.56 -23.10
N LYS A 72 -9.27 -25.61 -24.19
CA LYS A 72 -10.46 -24.74 -24.38
C LYS A 72 -11.75 -25.25 -23.74
N ALA A 73 -11.67 -26.32 -22.96
CA ALA A 73 -12.84 -26.82 -22.27
C ALA A 73 -13.32 -25.80 -21.22
N PRO A 74 -14.64 -25.69 -20.97
CA PRO A 74 -15.15 -24.87 -19.86
C PRO A 74 -14.52 -25.33 -18.54
N LEU A 75 -14.14 -24.36 -17.73
CA LEU A 75 -13.48 -24.57 -16.44
C LEU A 75 -14.27 -23.89 -15.31
N ASN A 76 -14.13 -24.40 -14.10
CA ASN A 76 -14.75 -23.86 -12.89
C ASN A 76 -13.70 -23.13 -12.03
N ALA A 77 -13.66 -21.81 -12.13
CA ALA A 77 -12.83 -20.95 -11.28
C ALA A 77 -13.59 -20.60 -10.00
N GLN A 78 -13.57 -21.50 -9.00
CA GLN A 78 -14.22 -21.32 -7.69
C GLN A 78 -15.70 -20.90 -7.74
N GLY A 79 -16.48 -21.59 -8.57
CA GLY A 79 -17.91 -21.35 -8.79
C GLY A 79 -18.21 -20.53 -10.05
N LEU A 80 -17.22 -19.83 -10.61
CA LEU A 80 -17.37 -19.10 -11.87
C LEU A 80 -17.01 -19.99 -13.06
N LYS A 81 -18.00 -20.27 -13.93
CA LYS A 81 -17.77 -21.04 -15.16
C LYS A 81 -17.25 -20.15 -16.27
N VAL A 82 -16.08 -20.48 -16.81
CA VAL A 82 -15.39 -19.68 -17.84
C VAL A 82 -14.97 -20.59 -19.00
N ILE A 83 -14.97 -20.07 -20.22
CA ILE A 83 -14.40 -20.73 -21.39
C ILE A 83 -13.19 -19.90 -21.83
N PRO A 84 -11.96 -20.45 -21.82
CA PRO A 84 -10.78 -19.70 -22.23
C PRO A 84 -10.74 -19.48 -23.75
N ASP A 85 -10.16 -18.37 -24.17
CA ASP A 85 -10.00 -18.03 -25.59
C ASP A 85 -9.02 -18.98 -26.29
N TYR A 86 -7.93 -19.32 -25.59
CA TYR A 86 -6.85 -20.15 -26.11
C TYR A 86 -6.46 -21.28 -25.15
N SER A 87 -5.88 -22.34 -25.70
CA SER A 87 -5.13 -23.32 -24.93
C SER A 87 -3.63 -22.99 -24.97
N ILE A 88 -2.84 -23.64 -24.12
CA ILE A 88 -1.37 -23.59 -24.18
C ILE A 88 -0.78 -24.05 -25.53
N ASP A 89 -1.56 -24.75 -26.37
CA ASP A 89 -1.11 -25.24 -27.68
C ASP A 89 -1.30 -24.19 -28.79
N ASP A 90 -2.25 -23.27 -28.65
CA ASP A 90 -2.63 -22.32 -29.71
C ASP A 90 -2.68 -20.85 -29.30
N ALA A 91 -2.31 -20.55 -28.04
CA ALA A 91 -2.17 -19.18 -27.57
C ALA A 91 -1.13 -18.41 -28.40
N PRO A 92 -1.41 -17.15 -28.78
CA PRO A 92 -0.40 -16.24 -29.30
C PRO A 92 0.78 -16.12 -28.34
N LYS A 93 1.97 -15.80 -28.85
CA LYS A 93 3.13 -15.52 -27.99
C LYS A 93 2.84 -14.28 -27.14
N PRO A 94 2.87 -14.36 -25.80
CA PRO A 94 2.60 -13.22 -24.94
C PRO A 94 3.82 -12.30 -24.79
N ASP A 95 3.55 -10.99 -24.76
CA ASP A 95 4.50 -9.98 -24.29
C ASP A 95 4.35 -9.75 -22.78
N VAL A 96 3.13 -9.92 -22.26
CA VAL A 96 2.81 -9.87 -20.83
C VAL A 96 2.07 -11.14 -20.44
N ILE A 97 2.43 -11.73 -19.31
CA ILE A 97 1.73 -12.90 -18.75
C ILE A 97 1.28 -12.57 -17.34
N ILE A 98 0.04 -12.91 -17.02
CA ILE A 98 -0.53 -12.76 -15.69
C ILE A 98 -0.90 -14.14 -15.17
N ILE A 99 -0.33 -14.52 -14.04
CA ILE A 99 -0.51 -15.84 -13.42
C ILE A 99 -1.24 -15.65 -12.10
N PRO A 100 -2.54 -15.99 -12.01
CA PRO A 100 -3.32 -15.84 -10.78
C PRO A 100 -2.94 -16.90 -9.74
N GLY A 101 -3.48 -16.76 -8.53
CA GLY A 101 -3.49 -17.80 -7.52
C GLY A 101 -4.79 -18.61 -7.52
N GLY A 102 -5.05 -19.24 -6.38
CA GLY A 102 -6.04 -20.30 -6.22
C GLY A 102 -5.35 -21.65 -6.06
N ALA A 103 -5.97 -22.71 -6.56
CA ALA A 103 -5.44 -24.08 -6.57
C ALA A 103 -4.28 -24.26 -7.57
N ILE A 104 -3.15 -23.58 -7.31
CA ILE A 104 -2.02 -23.46 -8.24
C ILE A 104 -1.43 -24.82 -8.67
N GLN A 105 -1.69 -25.90 -7.94
CA GLN A 105 -1.33 -27.26 -8.32
C GLN A 105 -1.87 -27.71 -9.69
N HIS A 106 -3.01 -27.19 -10.14
CA HIS A 106 -3.52 -27.45 -11.49
C HIS A 106 -2.58 -26.95 -12.59
N VAL A 107 -1.73 -25.95 -12.27
CA VAL A 107 -0.65 -25.48 -13.12
C VAL A 107 0.64 -26.23 -12.82
N THR A 108 1.10 -26.25 -11.56
CA THR A 108 2.44 -26.77 -11.21
C THR A 108 2.59 -28.28 -11.39
N GLU A 109 1.52 -29.06 -11.27
CA GLU A 109 1.55 -30.51 -11.50
C GLU A 109 1.31 -30.88 -12.98
N ASN A 110 0.95 -29.91 -13.82
CA ASN A 110 0.77 -30.12 -15.25
C ASN A 110 2.06 -29.80 -16.03
N ALA A 111 2.81 -30.84 -16.39
CA ALA A 111 4.08 -30.70 -17.08
C ALA A 111 3.99 -29.93 -18.42
N ALA A 112 2.90 -30.08 -19.17
CA ALA A 112 2.70 -29.34 -20.42
C ALA A 112 2.47 -27.85 -20.14
N PHE A 113 1.65 -27.54 -19.13
CA PHE A 113 1.41 -26.16 -18.70
C PHE A 113 2.70 -25.52 -18.19
N MET A 114 3.44 -26.18 -17.31
CA MET A 114 4.71 -25.65 -16.77
C MET A 114 5.75 -25.40 -17.86
N LYS A 115 5.81 -26.27 -18.88
CA LYS A 115 6.68 -26.06 -20.05
C LYS A 115 6.28 -24.81 -20.82
N TRP A 116 4.98 -24.64 -21.10
CA TRP A 116 4.46 -23.46 -21.78
C TRP A 116 4.70 -22.19 -20.96
N LEU A 117 4.43 -22.22 -19.66
CA LEU A 117 4.59 -21.11 -18.73
C LEU A 117 6.04 -20.65 -18.68
N LYS A 118 6.99 -21.59 -18.51
CA LYS A 118 8.42 -21.27 -18.50
C LYS A 118 8.86 -20.62 -19.81
N SER A 119 8.54 -21.24 -20.95
CA SER A 119 8.91 -20.71 -22.27
C SER A 119 8.32 -19.32 -22.51
N SER A 120 7.07 -19.11 -22.07
CA SER A 120 6.39 -17.83 -22.23
C SER A 120 7.01 -16.78 -21.30
N ALA A 121 7.28 -17.11 -20.04
CA ALA A 121 7.91 -16.21 -19.07
C ALA A 121 9.36 -15.84 -19.44
N GLU A 122 10.11 -16.74 -20.07
CA GLU A 122 11.43 -16.45 -20.65
C GLU A 122 11.33 -15.51 -21.86
N GLY A 123 10.27 -15.65 -22.67
CA GLY A 123 10.07 -14.89 -23.91
C GLY A 123 9.30 -13.57 -23.79
N SER A 124 8.64 -13.31 -22.66
CA SER A 124 7.82 -12.11 -22.41
C SER A 124 8.66 -10.87 -22.09
N GLU A 125 8.05 -9.68 -22.16
CA GLU A 125 8.57 -8.43 -21.59
C GLU A 125 8.29 -8.38 -20.08
N ILE A 126 7.10 -8.85 -19.65
CA ILE A 126 6.66 -8.85 -18.26
C ILE A 126 6.01 -10.19 -17.89
N THR A 127 6.32 -10.70 -16.70
CA THR A 127 5.61 -11.81 -16.06
C THR A 127 5.12 -11.32 -14.70
N GLN A 128 3.81 -11.15 -14.59
CA GLN A 128 3.12 -10.79 -13.37
C GLN A 128 2.54 -12.03 -12.70
N THR A 129 2.70 -12.15 -11.38
CA THR A 129 1.98 -13.16 -10.59
C THR A 129 1.07 -12.49 -9.57
N VAL A 130 -0.04 -13.11 -9.25
CA VAL A 130 -0.95 -12.69 -8.17
C VAL A 130 -1.09 -13.83 -7.17
N CYS A 131 -1.13 -13.51 -5.88
CA CYS A 131 -1.38 -14.49 -4.81
C CYS A 131 -0.41 -15.68 -4.89
N THR A 132 -0.93 -16.91 -4.87
CA THR A 132 -0.17 -18.16 -4.99
C THR A 132 0.37 -18.42 -6.40
N GLY A 133 0.05 -17.60 -7.40
CA GLY A 133 0.65 -17.68 -8.74
C GLY A 133 2.18 -17.54 -8.74
N ALA A 134 2.74 -16.92 -7.69
CA ALA A 134 4.19 -16.83 -7.48
C ALA A 134 4.87 -18.21 -7.46
N PHE A 135 4.20 -19.26 -6.96
CA PHE A 135 4.75 -20.62 -6.90
C PHE A 135 4.99 -21.18 -8.31
N ALA A 136 4.10 -20.94 -9.26
CA ALA A 136 4.29 -21.44 -10.63
C ALA A 136 5.53 -20.86 -11.30
N VAL A 137 5.90 -19.60 -11.03
CA VAL A 137 7.15 -19.04 -11.55
C VAL A 137 8.34 -19.51 -10.71
N ALA A 138 8.18 -19.66 -9.39
CA ALA A 138 9.22 -20.17 -8.50
C ALA A 138 9.69 -21.59 -8.88
N GLU A 139 8.77 -22.49 -9.24
CA GLU A 139 9.05 -23.86 -9.71
C GLU A 139 9.92 -23.91 -10.98
N THR A 140 9.99 -22.81 -11.74
CA THR A 140 10.84 -22.74 -12.94
C THR A 140 12.29 -22.35 -12.66
N GLY A 141 12.58 -21.84 -11.44
CA GLY A 141 13.85 -21.22 -11.04
C GLY A 141 14.01 -19.76 -11.50
N LEU A 142 13.03 -19.20 -12.22
CA LEU A 142 13.14 -17.84 -12.79
C LEU A 142 13.09 -16.71 -11.75
N LEU A 143 12.66 -17.01 -10.51
CA LEU A 143 12.67 -16.08 -9.38
C LEU A 143 13.91 -16.22 -8.49
N ASP A 144 14.82 -17.15 -8.78
CA ASP A 144 16.01 -17.37 -7.96
C ASP A 144 16.85 -16.10 -7.85
N HIS A 145 17.23 -15.76 -6.63
CA HIS A 145 17.98 -14.55 -6.25
C HIS A 145 17.26 -13.22 -6.50
N LEU A 146 15.97 -13.25 -6.85
CA LEU A 146 15.12 -12.06 -6.93
C LEU A 146 14.29 -11.88 -5.65
N GLN A 147 13.73 -10.67 -5.50
CA GLN A 147 12.72 -10.44 -4.49
C GLN A 147 11.36 -10.92 -4.99
N ALA A 148 10.54 -11.50 -4.12
CA ALA A 148 9.17 -11.85 -4.44
C ALA A 148 8.24 -11.55 -3.28
N THR A 149 6.96 -11.38 -3.55
CA THR A 149 5.90 -11.43 -2.54
C THR A 149 4.78 -12.35 -3.03
N THR A 150 3.88 -12.72 -2.13
CA THR A 150 2.75 -13.62 -2.41
C THR A 150 1.62 -13.34 -1.41
N TRP A 151 0.54 -14.09 -1.47
CA TRP A 151 -0.54 -14.01 -0.49
C TRP A 151 -0.01 -14.27 0.92
N TYR A 152 -0.52 -13.54 1.91
CA TYR A 152 0.11 -13.44 3.24
C TYR A 152 0.35 -14.80 3.91
N ASN A 153 -0.59 -15.74 3.77
CA ASN A 153 -0.48 -17.09 4.33
C ASN A 153 0.46 -18.00 3.53
N ALA A 154 0.83 -17.61 2.31
CA ALA A 154 1.73 -18.36 1.44
C ALA A 154 3.18 -17.84 1.48
N VAL A 155 3.46 -16.76 2.21
CA VAL A 155 4.83 -16.20 2.35
C VAL A 155 5.80 -17.22 2.94
N GLU A 156 5.48 -17.80 4.10
CA GLU A 156 6.34 -18.78 4.75
C GLU A 156 6.48 -20.07 3.91
N PRO A 157 5.39 -20.66 3.36
CA PRO A 157 5.51 -21.77 2.42
C PRO A 157 6.41 -21.48 1.21
N LEU A 158 6.29 -20.30 0.57
CA LEU A 158 7.10 -19.94 -0.59
C LEU A 158 8.58 -19.86 -0.21
N GLN A 159 8.90 -19.19 0.90
CA GLN A 159 10.27 -19.05 1.40
C GLN A 159 10.90 -20.40 1.75
N LYS A 160 10.11 -21.33 2.30
CA LYS A 160 10.57 -22.68 2.68
C LYS A 160 10.82 -23.57 1.47
N GLN A 161 9.94 -23.52 0.46
CA GLN A 161 10.03 -24.36 -0.73
C GLN A 161 11.07 -23.85 -1.73
N HIS A 162 11.26 -22.53 -1.81
CA HIS A 162 12.19 -21.88 -2.74
C HIS A 162 13.17 -20.94 -2.00
N PRO A 163 14.17 -21.51 -1.29
CA PRO A 163 15.05 -20.73 -0.41
C PRO A 163 16.00 -19.77 -1.14
N GLN A 164 16.14 -19.88 -2.46
CA GLN A 164 16.92 -18.93 -3.27
C GLN A 164 16.17 -17.62 -3.54
N ILE A 165 14.87 -17.56 -3.28
CA ILE A 165 14.05 -16.36 -3.44
C ILE A 165 14.10 -15.53 -2.16
N GLN A 166 14.27 -14.21 -2.30
CA GLN A 166 14.13 -13.27 -1.18
C GLN A 166 12.65 -12.90 -1.01
N VAL A 167 11.89 -13.67 -0.22
CA VAL A 167 10.45 -13.42 -0.05
C VAL A 167 10.21 -12.27 0.92
N ILE A 168 9.54 -11.22 0.45
CA ILE A 168 9.24 -10.00 1.19
C ILE A 168 7.77 -10.02 1.62
N ALA A 169 7.53 -10.11 2.93
CA ALA A 169 6.20 -10.01 3.52
C ALA A 169 5.66 -8.57 3.52
N GLY A 170 4.33 -8.42 3.55
CA GLY A 170 3.63 -7.16 3.75
C GLY A 170 3.49 -6.26 2.52
N ARG A 171 4.21 -6.55 1.43
CA ARG A 171 4.17 -5.74 0.20
C ARG A 171 2.96 -6.09 -0.64
N ARG A 172 2.30 -5.09 -1.25
CA ARG A 172 1.26 -5.34 -2.26
C ARG A 172 1.87 -5.92 -3.53
N PHE A 173 3.02 -5.42 -3.95
CA PHE A 173 3.79 -6.01 -5.04
C PHE A 173 5.28 -5.74 -4.88
N VAL A 174 6.07 -6.52 -5.59
CA VAL A 174 7.52 -6.41 -5.73
C VAL A 174 7.84 -6.44 -7.22
N ASP A 175 8.65 -5.50 -7.68
CA ASP A 175 8.99 -5.33 -9.08
C ASP A 175 10.50 -5.51 -9.29
N ASN A 176 10.88 -6.55 -10.04
CA ASN A 176 12.27 -6.82 -10.44
C ASN A 176 12.50 -6.50 -11.93
N GLY A 177 11.75 -5.56 -12.49
CA GLY A 177 11.74 -5.24 -13.91
C GLY A 177 10.83 -6.19 -14.68
N LYS A 178 11.35 -7.38 -15.03
CA LYS A 178 10.62 -8.40 -15.81
C LYS A 178 9.60 -9.15 -14.97
N PHE A 179 10.04 -9.61 -13.79
CA PHE A 179 9.21 -10.40 -12.89
C PHE A 179 8.60 -9.49 -11.83
N VAL A 180 7.27 -9.42 -11.82
CA VAL A 180 6.50 -8.61 -10.88
C VAL A 180 5.55 -9.51 -10.11
N THR A 181 5.81 -9.71 -8.83
CA THR A 181 4.97 -10.56 -8.00
C THR A 181 4.08 -9.69 -7.13
N THR A 182 2.78 -9.99 -7.05
CA THR A 182 1.84 -9.29 -6.17
C THR A 182 1.38 -10.21 -5.04
N ALA A 183 0.88 -9.61 -3.95
CA ALA A 183 0.17 -10.31 -2.90
C ALA A 183 -1.20 -10.80 -3.41
N GLY A 184 -2.12 -11.12 -2.50
CA GLY A 184 -3.41 -11.72 -2.87
C GLY A 184 -4.42 -10.72 -3.45
N ILE A 185 -5.30 -11.25 -4.32
CA ILE A 185 -6.61 -10.69 -4.64
C ILE A 185 -6.51 -9.28 -5.21
N SER A 186 -6.81 -8.25 -4.42
CA SER A 186 -6.83 -6.87 -4.91
C SER A 186 -5.44 -6.33 -5.26
N ALA A 187 -4.38 -6.92 -4.72
CA ALA A 187 -3.01 -6.51 -5.02
C ALA A 187 -2.63 -6.74 -6.48
N GLY A 188 -3.32 -7.67 -7.17
CA GLY A 188 -3.17 -7.86 -8.62
C GLY A 188 -3.63 -6.67 -9.44
N ILE A 189 -4.64 -5.93 -8.98
CA ILE A 189 -5.14 -4.70 -9.63
C ILE A 189 -4.07 -3.61 -9.54
N ASP A 190 -3.53 -3.36 -8.35
CA ASP A 190 -2.47 -2.35 -8.16
C ASP A 190 -1.20 -2.68 -8.93
N GLY A 191 -0.79 -3.95 -8.94
CA GLY A 191 0.35 -4.41 -9.73
C GLY A 191 0.13 -4.17 -11.21
N SER A 192 -1.08 -4.42 -11.72
CA SER A 192 -1.42 -4.17 -13.13
C SER A 192 -1.41 -2.68 -13.47
N LEU A 193 -1.99 -1.83 -12.62
CA LEU A 193 -2.00 -0.37 -12.82
C LEU A 193 -0.57 0.22 -12.78
N HIS A 194 0.28 -0.30 -11.89
CA HIS A 194 1.71 0.02 -11.85
C HIS A 194 2.41 -0.35 -13.18
N LEU A 195 2.12 -1.53 -13.73
CA LEU A 195 2.71 -1.97 -14.99
C LEU A 195 2.18 -1.18 -16.20
N VAL A 196 0.90 -0.82 -16.20
CA VAL A 196 0.32 0.09 -17.19
C VAL A 196 1.02 1.44 -17.14
N ALA A 197 1.26 1.99 -15.94
CA ALA A 197 1.99 3.25 -15.78
C ALA A 197 3.43 3.16 -16.30
N ARG A 198 4.10 2.01 -16.11
CA ARG A 198 5.44 1.76 -16.65
C ARG A 198 5.46 1.69 -18.18
N LEU A 199 4.48 1.01 -18.79
CA LEU A 199 4.47 0.74 -20.23
C LEU A 199 3.89 1.88 -21.07
N LEU A 200 2.82 2.52 -20.58
CA LEU A 200 2.03 3.51 -21.33
C LEU A 200 2.07 4.90 -20.68
N GLY A 201 2.67 5.02 -19.50
CA GLY A 201 2.78 6.26 -18.75
C GLY A 201 1.66 6.45 -17.71
N ARG A 202 1.98 7.23 -16.68
CA ARG A 202 1.11 7.48 -15.51
C ARG A 202 -0.30 7.93 -15.87
N LYS A 203 -0.45 8.79 -16.88
CA LYS A 203 -1.75 9.30 -17.31
C LYS A 203 -2.72 8.17 -17.70
N VAL A 204 -2.25 7.17 -18.44
CA VAL A 204 -3.11 6.05 -18.88
C VAL A 204 -3.55 5.23 -17.67
N ALA A 205 -2.65 4.95 -16.73
CA ALA A 205 -3.01 4.22 -15.51
C ALA A 205 -4.01 4.99 -14.63
N ASP A 206 -3.86 6.32 -14.50
CA ASP A 206 -4.83 7.16 -13.78
C ASP A 206 -6.19 7.20 -14.49
N ASP A 207 -6.21 7.17 -15.83
CA ASP A 207 -7.44 7.12 -16.62
C ASP A 207 -8.17 5.78 -16.46
N VAL A 208 -7.43 4.67 -16.48
CA VAL A 208 -7.97 3.33 -16.20
C VAL A 208 -8.51 3.25 -14.78
N ALA A 209 -7.73 3.65 -13.77
CA ALA A 209 -8.18 3.64 -12.38
C ALA A 209 -9.45 4.47 -12.19
N ARG A 210 -9.54 5.64 -12.83
CA ARG A 210 -10.74 6.49 -12.78
C ARG A 210 -11.94 5.84 -13.47
N TYR A 211 -11.74 5.20 -14.62
CA TYR A 211 -12.81 4.52 -15.35
C TYR A 211 -13.37 3.33 -14.56
N MET A 212 -12.50 2.56 -13.91
CA MET A 212 -12.88 1.47 -13.02
C MET A 212 -13.48 1.94 -11.69
N GLU A 213 -13.53 3.26 -11.44
CA GLU A 213 -13.82 3.86 -10.13
C GLU A 213 -12.96 3.28 -8.99
N TYR A 214 -11.74 2.87 -9.34
CA TYR A 214 -10.81 2.22 -8.43
C TYR A 214 -9.89 3.26 -7.78
N HIS A 215 -9.86 3.28 -6.45
CA HIS A 215 -8.96 4.16 -5.70
C HIS A 215 -7.52 3.63 -5.75
N TRP A 216 -6.79 4.03 -6.79
CA TRP A 216 -5.41 3.63 -6.98
C TRP A 216 -4.42 4.57 -6.31
N THR A 217 -3.49 3.99 -5.57
CA THR A 217 -2.45 4.73 -4.83
C THR A 217 -1.07 4.17 -5.22
N PRO A 218 -0.35 4.84 -6.12
CA PRO A 218 0.87 4.29 -6.71
C PRO A 218 2.01 4.14 -5.71
N GLU A 219 1.97 4.82 -4.56
CA GLU A 219 2.93 4.69 -3.46
C GLU A 219 2.69 3.46 -2.57
N SER A 220 1.67 2.65 -2.87
CA SER A 220 1.32 1.44 -2.14
C SER A 220 2.40 0.33 -2.13
N TYR A 221 3.52 0.54 -2.84
CA TYR A 221 4.70 -0.31 -2.80
C TYR A 221 5.40 -0.36 -1.44
N LEU A 222 4.96 0.38 -0.40
CA LEU A 222 5.62 0.43 0.93
C LEU A 222 4.90 -0.33 2.06
N ALA A 223 3.84 -1.07 1.79
CA ALA A 223 3.01 -1.60 2.88
C ALA A 223 3.82 -2.47 3.89
N LYS A 224 3.79 -2.04 5.15
CA LYS A 224 3.97 -2.87 6.34
C LYS A 224 2.86 -2.47 7.31
N ASN A 225 1.85 -3.34 7.38
CA ASN A 225 0.66 -3.29 8.23
C ASN A 225 -0.54 -2.51 7.68
N TYR A 226 -1.65 -3.24 7.53
CA TYR A 226 -2.88 -2.89 6.83
C TYR A 226 -3.73 -1.86 7.59
N GLN A 227 -3.34 -0.59 7.55
CA GLN A 227 -4.22 0.54 7.90
C GLN A 227 -4.24 1.68 6.86
N TYR A 228 -3.56 1.55 5.73
CA TYR A 228 -3.39 2.65 4.76
C TYR A 228 -4.10 2.39 3.42
N LEU A 229 -5.43 2.45 3.41
CA LEU A 229 -6.24 2.29 2.19
C LEU A 229 -6.99 3.56 1.73
N ASN A 230 -6.59 4.76 2.16
CA ASN A 230 -7.17 5.98 1.58
C ASN A 230 -6.31 7.27 1.74
N PRO A 231 -5.23 7.50 0.97
CA PRO A 231 -4.61 8.81 0.89
C PRO A 231 -5.57 9.82 0.24
N SER A 232 -5.76 10.96 0.93
CA SER A 232 -6.45 12.13 0.38
C SER A 232 -5.71 12.66 -0.86
N THR A 233 -6.48 13.11 -1.87
CA THR A 233 -5.98 13.49 -3.21
C THR A 233 -5.38 14.90 -3.27
N ASP A 234 -5.47 15.67 -2.20
CA ASP A 234 -4.90 17.01 -2.09
C ASP A 234 -3.45 17.00 -1.59
N ASP A 235 -2.75 18.13 -1.78
CA ASP A 235 -1.36 18.30 -1.32
C ASP A 235 -1.22 18.04 0.19
N ARG A 236 -2.28 18.39 0.94
CA ARG A 236 -2.37 18.18 2.38
C ARG A 236 -2.36 16.69 2.74
N GLY A 237 -3.19 15.89 2.08
CA GLY A 237 -3.27 14.44 2.23
C GLY A 237 -1.94 13.74 1.99
N ARG A 238 -1.24 14.12 0.92
CA ARG A 238 0.10 13.60 0.60
C ARG A 238 1.13 13.94 1.69
N LEU A 239 1.06 15.14 2.25
CA LEU A 239 1.94 15.55 3.35
C LEU A 239 1.66 14.74 4.62
N ILE A 240 0.39 14.49 4.97
CA ILE A 240 0.02 13.64 6.12
C ILE A 240 0.61 12.24 5.94
N GLN A 241 0.41 11.63 4.77
CA GLN A 241 0.95 10.31 4.46
C GLN A 241 2.49 10.28 4.53
N THR A 242 3.15 11.34 4.03
CA THR A 242 4.62 11.45 4.12
C THR A 242 5.07 11.50 5.59
N ALA A 243 4.35 12.20 6.45
CA ALA A 243 4.67 12.25 7.88
C ALA A 243 4.52 10.87 8.55
N GLU A 244 3.46 10.13 8.21
CA GLU A 244 3.23 8.77 8.71
C GLU A 244 4.33 7.80 8.25
N MET A 245 4.71 7.86 6.97
CA MET A 245 5.83 7.08 6.42
C MET A 245 7.13 7.36 7.17
N ARG A 246 7.45 8.64 7.41
CA ARG A 246 8.65 9.03 8.16
C ARG A 246 8.62 8.49 9.60
N ARG A 247 7.47 8.52 10.24
CA ARG A 247 7.30 7.96 11.60
C ARG A 247 7.53 6.44 11.58
N ASP A 248 6.99 5.73 10.60
CA ASP A 248 7.12 4.27 10.49
C ASP A 248 8.56 3.85 10.14
N GLU A 249 9.30 4.69 9.40
CA GLU A 249 10.75 4.58 9.17
C GLU A 249 11.60 4.93 10.40
N LYS A 250 10.97 5.30 11.54
CA LYS A 250 11.61 5.82 12.75
C LYS A 250 12.38 7.14 12.54
N ASN A 251 12.09 7.84 11.45
CA ASN A 251 12.57 9.20 11.20
C ASN A 251 11.60 10.22 11.84
N PHE A 252 11.57 10.21 13.18
CA PHE A 252 10.62 11.01 13.96
C PHE A 252 10.82 12.52 13.84
N ALA A 253 12.05 12.97 13.58
CA ALA A 253 12.36 14.38 13.38
C ALA A 253 11.68 14.94 12.12
N ASP A 254 11.81 14.24 11.00
CA ASP A 254 11.16 14.65 9.74
C ASP A 254 9.64 14.51 9.82
N ALA A 255 9.14 13.44 10.44
CA ALA A 255 7.70 13.28 10.68
C ALA A 255 7.13 14.45 11.49
N ALA A 256 7.78 14.82 12.60
CA ALA A 256 7.36 15.94 13.44
C ALA A 256 7.44 17.28 12.70
N ALA A 257 8.44 17.49 11.84
CA ALA A 257 8.54 18.69 11.02
C ALA A 257 7.35 18.82 10.05
N ILE A 258 6.94 17.73 9.42
CA ILE A 258 5.80 17.72 8.51
C ILE A 258 4.49 17.95 9.27
N TYR A 259 4.25 17.29 10.40
CA TYR A 259 3.06 17.54 11.21
C TYR A 259 2.99 18.99 11.70
N ARG A 260 4.11 19.59 12.13
CA ARG A 260 4.15 21.02 12.50
C ARG A 260 3.82 21.93 11.31
N LYS A 261 4.29 21.59 10.11
CA LYS A 261 3.92 22.32 8.88
C LYS A 261 2.41 22.25 8.64
N LEU A 262 1.83 21.05 8.69
CA LEU A 262 0.38 20.83 8.49
C LEU A 262 -0.46 21.55 9.55
N LEU A 263 0.00 21.60 10.79
CA LEU A 263 -0.64 22.35 11.87
C LEU A 263 -0.50 23.87 11.71
N GLY A 264 0.52 24.35 11.00
CA GLY A 264 0.61 25.75 10.58
C GLY A 264 -0.49 26.13 9.57
N GLU A 265 -1.01 25.15 8.82
CA GLU A 265 -2.10 25.33 7.87
C GLU A 265 -3.48 25.11 8.51
N ASP A 266 -3.59 24.18 9.46
CA ASP A 266 -4.82 23.87 10.21
C ASP A 266 -4.53 23.56 11.68
N ALA A 267 -4.40 24.61 12.48
CA ALA A 267 -4.07 24.51 13.91
C ALA A 267 -5.22 23.94 14.76
N ALA A 268 -6.42 23.82 14.22
CA ALA A 268 -7.59 23.29 14.93
C ALA A 268 -7.70 21.76 14.82
N ASN A 269 -6.88 21.11 13.99
CA ASN A 269 -6.98 19.69 13.72
C ASN A 269 -6.41 18.84 14.88
N ASP A 270 -7.29 18.22 15.67
CA ASP A 270 -6.92 17.39 16.81
C ASP A 270 -6.15 16.12 16.41
N GLU A 271 -6.42 15.56 15.21
CA GLU A 271 -5.74 14.36 14.72
C GLU A 271 -4.27 14.64 14.41
N LEU A 272 -3.96 15.78 13.80
CA LEU A 272 -2.59 16.21 13.53
C LEU A 272 -1.84 16.51 14.83
N TRP A 273 -2.50 17.11 15.82
CA TRP A 273 -1.94 17.31 17.15
C TRP A 273 -1.65 15.99 17.86
N PHE A 274 -2.58 15.04 17.78
CA PHE A 274 -2.40 13.71 18.33
C PHE A 274 -1.23 12.98 17.66
N ALA A 275 -1.16 13.01 16.33
CA ALA A 275 -0.10 12.38 15.55
C ALA A 275 1.28 13.00 15.84
N LEU A 276 1.37 14.33 15.96
CA LEU A 276 2.58 15.02 16.39
C LEU A 276 2.97 14.60 17.81
N GLY A 277 2.03 14.57 18.75
CA GLY A 277 2.26 14.15 20.12
C GLY A 277 2.83 12.73 20.20
N ARG A 278 2.17 11.77 19.55
CA ARG A 278 2.62 10.37 19.46
C ARG A 278 4.00 10.23 18.82
N THR A 279 4.31 11.06 17.83
CA THR A 279 5.61 11.09 17.16
C THR A 279 6.70 11.59 18.11
N LEU A 280 6.45 12.69 18.83
CA LEU A 280 7.40 13.26 19.79
C LEU A 280 7.63 12.36 21.01
N GLN A 281 6.65 11.54 21.41
CA GLN A 281 6.84 10.52 22.46
C GLN A 281 7.91 9.47 22.11
N GLN A 282 8.26 9.31 20.83
CA GLN A 282 9.34 8.44 20.38
C GLN A 282 10.70 9.16 20.37
N THR A 283 10.76 10.39 20.88
CA THR A 283 11.95 11.24 20.99
C THR A 283 12.11 11.70 22.44
N ASP A 284 13.21 12.39 22.75
CA ASP A 284 13.44 12.97 24.08
C ASP A 284 12.64 14.27 24.34
N ASP A 285 11.79 14.70 23.40
CA ASP A 285 10.97 15.92 23.51
C ASP A 285 9.64 15.67 24.27
N HIS A 286 9.74 15.28 25.54
CA HIS A 286 8.57 15.03 26.40
C HIS A 286 7.69 16.29 26.58
N ALA A 287 8.31 17.47 26.66
CA ALA A 287 7.57 18.71 26.81
C ALA A 287 6.78 19.07 25.54
N GLY A 288 7.37 18.89 24.35
CA GLY A 288 6.69 19.07 23.07
C GLY A 288 5.60 18.03 22.84
N ALA A 289 5.85 16.76 23.19
CA ALA A 289 4.84 15.70 23.15
C ALA A 289 3.63 16.04 24.03
N ALA A 290 3.88 16.46 25.27
CA ALA A 290 2.84 16.87 26.20
C ALA A 290 2.02 18.05 25.67
N ALA A 291 2.68 19.09 25.14
CA ALA A 291 2.00 20.25 24.58
C ALA A 291 1.09 19.88 23.40
N ALA A 292 1.57 19.04 22.48
CA ALA A 292 0.77 18.57 21.34
C ALA A 292 -0.44 17.74 21.78
N LEU A 293 -0.24 16.84 22.76
CA LEU A 293 -1.33 16.01 23.30
C LEU A 293 -2.36 16.80 24.10
N VAL A 294 -1.99 17.92 24.72
CA VAL A 294 -2.96 18.86 25.31
C VAL A 294 -3.90 19.41 24.25
N HIS A 295 -3.38 19.85 23.11
CA HIS A 295 -4.22 20.32 22.01
C HIS A 295 -5.15 19.20 21.50
N ALA A 296 -4.64 17.98 21.33
CA ALA A 296 -5.47 16.83 20.96
C ALA A 296 -6.52 16.48 22.02
N SER A 297 -6.29 16.82 23.30
CA SER A 297 -7.23 16.56 24.40
C SER A 297 -8.47 17.43 24.38
N GLU A 298 -8.51 18.45 23.53
CA GLU A 298 -9.72 19.25 23.31
C GLU A 298 -10.72 18.53 22.38
N ALA A 299 -10.33 17.41 21.75
CA ALA A 299 -11.26 16.54 21.04
C ALA A 299 -12.33 15.95 21.97
N SER A 300 -13.49 15.61 21.43
CA SER A 300 -14.58 15.02 22.21
C SER A 300 -14.44 13.49 22.36
N GLY A 301 -15.11 12.94 23.38
CA GLY A 301 -15.20 11.50 23.61
C GLY A 301 -13.87 10.85 24.00
N HIS A 302 -13.71 9.57 23.64
CA HIS A 302 -12.58 8.74 24.06
C HIS A 302 -11.22 9.30 23.61
N ARG A 303 -11.15 9.90 22.41
CA ARG A 303 -9.90 10.49 21.89
C ARG A 303 -9.39 11.63 22.77
N GLY A 304 -10.28 12.50 23.24
CA GLY A 304 -9.94 13.61 24.13
C GLY A 304 -9.42 13.14 25.49
N SER A 305 -10.14 12.21 26.12
CA SER A 305 -9.77 11.68 27.43
C SER A 305 -8.47 10.87 27.38
N TRP A 306 -8.27 10.08 26.32
CA TRP A 306 -7.02 9.36 26.08
C TRP A 306 -5.85 10.32 25.83
N SER A 307 -6.04 11.37 25.04
CA SER A 307 -5.00 12.37 24.78
C SER A 307 -4.63 13.15 26.05
N ALA A 308 -5.60 13.46 26.92
CA ALA A 308 -5.34 14.06 28.23
C ALA A 308 -4.51 13.13 29.13
N TYR A 309 -4.82 11.81 29.14
CA TYR A 309 -4.03 10.82 29.86
C TYR A 309 -2.58 10.77 29.33
N LEU A 310 -2.39 10.65 28.02
CA LEU A 310 -1.05 10.64 27.43
C LEU A 310 -0.29 11.94 27.71
N ALA A 311 -0.96 13.10 27.66
CA ALA A 311 -0.35 14.38 28.02
C ALA A 311 0.09 14.41 29.49
N ALA A 312 -0.71 13.84 30.41
CA ALA A 312 -0.34 13.72 31.81
C ALA A 312 0.93 12.87 32.01
N VAL A 313 1.04 11.75 31.30
CA VAL A 313 2.24 10.90 31.30
C VAL A 313 3.47 11.69 30.85
N GLU A 314 3.37 12.42 29.74
CA GLU A 314 4.50 13.18 29.19
C GLU A 314 4.88 14.39 30.06
N PHE A 315 3.92 15.09 30.68
CA PHE A 315 4.24 16.13 31.68
C PHE A 315 4.91 15.55 32.91
N ALA A 316 4.50 14.36 33.36
CA ALA A 316 5.14 13.70 34.49
C ALA A 316 6.60 13.31 34.16
N LYS A 317 6.86 12.78 32.96
CA LYS A 317 8.22 12.53 32.44
C LYS A 317 9.05 13.82 32.32
N ALA A 318 8.42 14.93 31.94
CA ALA A 318 9.03 16.25 31.89
C ALA A 318 9.17 16.93 33.28
N GLY A 319 8.81 16.26 34.38
CA GLY A 319 8.91 16.81 35.74
C GLY A 319 7.83 17.84 36.11
N GLN A 320 6.82 18.05 35.28
CA GLN A 320 5.73 19.02 35.50
C GLN A 320 4.55 18.36 36.22
N LYS A 321 4.78 17.98 37.48
CA LYS A 321 3.83 17.20 38.29
C LYS A 321 2.43 17.81 38.38
N ASP A 322 2.31 19.12 38.63
CA ASP A 322 1.01 19.76 38.79
C ASP A 322 0.15 19.69 37.52
N ARG A 323 0.75 19.94 36.36
CA ARG A 323 0.06 19.81 35.06
C ARG A 323 -0.33 18.37 34.78
N ALA A 324 0.52 17.41 35.15
CA ALA A 324 0.21 16.00 35.02
C ALA A 324 -1.01 15.61 35.87
N VAL A 325 -1.11 16.12 37.11
CA VAL A 325 -2.29 15.88 37.96
C VAL A 325 -3.55 16.48 37.35
N GLU A 326 -3.49 17.73 36.88
CA GLU A 326 -4.64 18.40 36.24
C GLU A 326 -5.17 17.62 35.04
N LEU A 327 -4.27 17.18 34.15
CA LEU A 327 -4.65 16.43 32.96
C LEU A 327 -5.10 15.01 33.25
N LEU A 328 -4.53 14.35 34.27
CA LEU A 328 -4.99 13.04 34.69
C LEU A 328 -6.41 13.12 35.31
N VAL A 329 -6.69 14.16 36.09
CA VAL A 329 -8.06 14.46 36.57
C VAL A 329 -8.99 14.77 35.40
N LYS A 330 -8.56 15.57 34.42
CA LYS A 330 -9.34 15.86 33.19
C LYS A 330 -9.67 14.56 32.46
N ALA A 331 -8.69 13.69 32.23
CA ALA A 331 -8.86 12.40 31.56
C ALA A 331 -9.86 11.51 32.30
N TRP A 332 -9.71 11.40 33.63
CA TRP A 332 -10.59 10.62 34.49
C TRP A 332 -12.03 11.09 34.41
N ASN A 333 -12.27 12.40 34.63
CA ASN A 333 -13.61 12.98 34.57
C ASN A 333 -14.25 12.87 33.18
N ALA A 334 -13.43 12.78 32.13
CA ALA A 334 -13.86 12.55 30.75
C ALA A 334 -14.03 11.05 30.41
N GLY A 335 -13.99 10.15 31.41
CA GLY A 335 -14.33 8.73 31.26
C GLY A 335 -13.15 7.79 31.04
N HIS A 336 -11.90 8.25 31.14
CA HIS A 336 -10.73 7.38 31.08
C HIS A 336 -10.46 6.74 32.46
N HIS A 337 -11.17 5.64 32.75
CA HIS A 337 -11.16 4.98 34.06
C HIS A 337 -10.21 3.75 34.15
N GLU A 338 -9.19 3.67 33.30
CA GLU A 338 -8.25 2.54 33.24
C GLU A 338 -7.22 2.60 34.39
N LEU A 339 -7.66 2.38 35.63
CA LEU A 339 -6.81 2.44 36.83
C LEU A 339 -5.59 1.51 36.74
N ASP A 340 -5.73 0.35 36.13
CA ASP A 340 -4.61 -0.59 35.97
C ASP A 340 -3.51 -0.02 35.08
N ALA A 341 -3.87 0.66 33.98
CA ALA A 341 -2.92 1.34 33.11
C ALA A 341 -2.25 2.53 33.81
N ILE A 342 -3.05 3.36 34.51
CA ILE A 342 -2.56 4.48 35.32
C ILE A 342 -1.59 3.99 36.42
N ASN A 343 -1.88 2.83 37.01
CA ASN A 343 -1.05 2.25 38.06
C ASN A 343 0.23 1.58 37.53
N ALA A 344 0.18 1.08 36.30
CA ALA A 344 1.34 0.45 35.66
C ALA A 344 2.35 1.49 35.13
N GLU A 345 1.92 2.72 34.82
CA GLU A 345 2.78 3.78 34.28
C GLU A 345 3.72 4.38 35.35
N PRO A 346 5.05 4.13 35.28
CA PRO A 346 5.98 4.58 36.30
C PRO A 346 6.06 6.11 36.43
N ALA A 347 5.91 6.85 35.32
CA ALA A 347 5.95 8.31 35.35
C ALA A 347 4.82 8.90 36.23
N LEU A 348 3.69 8.21 36.35
CA LEU A 348 2.54 8.67 37.14
C LEU A 348 2.63 8.28 38.62
N ALA A 349 3.69 7.61 39.08
CA ALA A 349 3.78 7.14 40.47
C ALA A 349 3.57 8.26 41.51
N GLY A 350 4.12 9.45 41.26
CA GLY A 350 3.92 10.63 42.12
C GLY A 350 2.60 11.37 41.87
N VAL A 351 1.98 11.20 40.70
CA VAL A 351 0.74 11.86 40.27
C VAL A 351 -0.48 11.15 40.84
N ARG A 352 -0.50 9.81 40.80
CA ARG A 352 -1.65 8.99 41.24
C ARG A 352 -1.96 9.06 42.74
N VAL A 353 -0.98 9.47 43.56
CA VAL A 353 -1.14 9.66 45.00
C VAL A 353 -1.51 11.10 45.38
N ASP A 354 -1.62 12.00 44.40
CA ASP A 354 -2.03 13.39 44.65
C ASP A 354 -3.48 13.44 45.14
N SER A 355 -3.76 14.30 46.12
CA SER A 355 -5.08 14.43 46.74
C SER A 355 -6.16 14.84 45.74
N ARG A 356 -5.81 15.61 44.71
CA ARG A 356 -6.74 16.04 43.65
C ARG A 356 -7.21 14.86 42.80
N PHE A 357 -6.29 13.98 42.42
CA PHE A 357 -6.62 12.81 41.61
C PHE A 357 -7.36 11.74 42.43
N THR A 358 -6.89 11.45 43.64
CA THR A 358 -7.58 10.50 44.53
C THR A 358 -9.00 10.93 44.87
N ALA A 359 -9.25 12.23 45.05
CA ALA A 359 -10.59 12.77 45.23
C ALA A 359 -11.49 12.56 44.00
N ALA A 360 -10.97 12.75 42.78
CA ALA A 360 -11.71 12.51 41.53
C ALA A 360 -12.13 11.03 41.40
N VAL A 361 -11.22 10.09 41.69
CA VAL A 361 -11.51 8.65 41.67
C VAL A 361 -12.60 8.26 42.68
N ALA A 362 -12.54 8.82 43.89
CA ALA A 362 -13.51 8.55 44.95
C ALA A 362 -14.93 9.06 44.59
N HIS A 363 -15.02 10.22 43.94
CA HIS A 363 -16.28 10.82 43.54
C HIS A 363 -17.01 10.00 42.45
N THR A 364 -16.29 9.54 41.43
CA THR A 364 -16.86 8.70 40.36
C THR A 364 -17.37 7.34 40.90
N SER A 365 -16.67 6.79 41.90
CA SER A 365 -17.05 5.51 42.54
C SER A 365 -18.37 5.61 43.32
N THR A 366 -18.68 6.78 43.90
CA THR A 366 -19.93 7.01 44.65
C THR A 366 -21.12 7.22 43.72
N THR A 367 -20.95 7.95 42.61
CA THR A 367 -22.02 8.20 41.63
C THR A 367 -22.46 6.94 40.87
N ALA A 368 -21.55 6.03 40.53
CA ALA A 368 -21.89 4.76 39.86
C ALA A 368 -22.73 3.82 40.73
N SER A 369 -22.59 3.91 42.06
CA SER A 369 -23.39 3.11 43.02
C SER A 369 -24.83 3.63 43.19
N ALA A 370 -25.08 4.90 42.86
CA ALA A 370 -26.37 5.55 43.02
C ALA A 370 -27.29 5.38 41.79
N SER A 371 -26.74 5.11 40.61
CA SER A 371 -27.50 4.86 39.37
C SER A 371 -27.89 3.38 39.15
N ALA A 372 -27.47 2.49 40.04
CA ALA A 372 -27.76 1.05 40.00
C ALA A 372 -28.86 0.62 41.00
N LYS A 373 -29.57 1.59 41.57
CA LYS A 373 -30.82 1.42 42.33
C LYS A 373 -31.95 2.11 41.58
#